data_AF-A0A9W6Z7A5-F1
#
_entry.id   AF-A0A9W6Z7A5-F1
#
_cell.length_a   1.000
_cell.length_b   1.000
_cell.length_c   1.000
_cell.angle_alpha   90.00
_cell.angle_beta   90.00
_cell.angle_gamma   90.00
#
_symmetry.space_group_name_H-M   'P 1'
#
loop_
_entity.id
_entity.type
_entity.pdbx_description
1 polymer ?
#
loop_
_entity_poly.entity_id
_entity_poly.type
_entity_poly.pdbx_seq_one_letter_code
_entity_poly.pdbx_strand_id
1 'polypeptide(L)'
;MMTKQFIDLISTSGNDIIYHPDAKFHRYKKLVYNATFNTTCALVGLDTGRLELAGTLDTVTIPAMREVLKIAKADGVELPADSINSVVHSDDSDWFKPSMLIDVEKGNPIELEAIS
;
A
#
# COMPACT_ATOMS: atom_id res chain seq x y z
N MET A 1 14.01 -23.93 -4.31
CA MET A 1 13.65 -25.10 -3.48
C MET A 1 13.35 -24.73 -2.03
N MET A 2 14.10 -23.83 -1.38
CA MET A 2 13.91 -23.46 0.03
C MET A 2 12.54 -22.84 0.41
N THR A 3 11.95 -21.98 -0.43
CA THR A 3 10.73 -21.24 -0.03
C THR A 3 9.52 -22.14 0.22
N LYS A 4 9.32 -23.19 -0.60
CA LYS A 4 8.20 -24.12 -0.41
C LYS A 4 8.35 -24.96 0.86
N GLN A 5 9.55 -25.43 1.13
CA GLN A 5 9.86 -26.15 2.38
C GLN A 5 9.66 -25.26 3.61
N PHE A 6 9.98 -23.97 3.49
CA PHE A 6 9.70 -23.01 4.55
C PHE A 6 8.20 -22.82 4.77
N ILE A 7 7.41 -22.70 3.70
CA ILE A 7 5.93 -22.65 3.79
C ILE A 7 5.39 -23.88 4.52
N ASP A 8 5.85 -25.08 4.17
CA ASP A 8 5.41 -26.31 4.84
C ASP A 8 5.73 -26.29 6.35
N LEU A 9 6.89 -25.74 6.74
CA LEU A 9 7.32 -25.63 8.13
C LEU A 9 6.46 -24.66 8.95
N ILE A 10 6.04 -23.53 8.35
CA ILE A 10 5.29 -22.47 9.07
C ILE A 10 3.78 -22.54 8.87
N SER A 11 3.29 -23.51 8.10
CA SER A 11 1.85 -23.70 7.84
C SER A 11 1.16 -24.25 9.08
N THR A 12 0.08 -23.59 9.48
CA THR A 12 -0.76 -23.95 10.62
C THR A 12 -2.24 -23.85 10.20
N SER A 13 -3.16 -24.35 11.02
CA SER A 13 -4.59 -24.15 10.77
C SER A 13 -5.06 -22.69 10.94
N GLY A 14 -4.20 -21.80 11.44
CA GLY A 14 -4.54 -20.42 11.79
C GLY A 14 -3.98 -19.36 10.83
N ASN A 15 -3.26 -19.74 9.77
CA ASN A 15 -2.69 -18.80 8.82
C ASN A 15 -2.97 -19.20 7.37
N ASP A 16 -3.05 -18.19 6.51
CA ASP A 16 -3.07 -18.35 5.06
C ASP A 16 -1.72 -17.90 4.51
N ILE A 17 -1.06 -18.76 3.73
CA ILE A 17 0.26 -18.50 3.17
C ILE A 17 0.19 -18.63 1.65
N ILE A 18 0.38 -17.51 0.97
CA ILE A 18 0.33 -17.44 -0.48
C ILE A 18 1.76 -17.27 -1.02
N TYR A 19 2.19 -18.22 -1.85
CA TYR A 19 3.48 -18.12 -2.53
C TYR A 19 3.39 -17.18 -3.74
N HIS A 20 4.21 -16.14 -3.74
CA HIS A 20 4.37 -15.24 -4.87
C HIS A 20 5.78 -15.38 -5.47
N PRO A 21 5.91 -15.81 -6.74
CA PRO A 21 7.22 -16.00 -7.36
C PRO A 21 7.92 -14.68 -7.67
N ASP A 22 7.17 -13.59 -7.82
CA ASP A 22 7.70 -12.25 -8.10
C ASP A 22 7.50 -11.34 -6.88
N ALA A 23 8.45 -11.39 -5.95
CA ALA A 23 8.43 -10.54 -4.77
C ALA A 23 8.50 -9.05 -5.13
N LYS A 24 9.13 -8.69 -6.25
CA LYS A 24 9.33 -7.30 -6.68
C LYS A 24 8.01 -6.69 -7.15
N PHE A 25 7.26 -7.42 -7.97
CA PHE A 25 5.91 -7.05 -8.38
C PHE A 25 4.99 -6.82 -7.19
N HIS A 26 4.95 -7.77 -6.25
CA HIS A 26 4.09 -7.65 -5.06
C HIS A 26 4.51 -6.51 -4.15
N ARG A 27 5.82 -6.21 -4.04
CA ARG A 27 6.31 -5.03 -3.32
C ARG A 27 5.78 -3.75 -3.94
N TYR A 28 5.90 -3.57 -5.26
CA TYR A 28 5.37 -2.37 -5.91
C TYR A 28 3.87 -2.25 -5.79
N LYS A 29 3.11 -3.35 -5.91
CA LYS A 29 1.65 -3.34 -5.70
C LYS A 29 1.30 -2.80 -4.31
N LYS A 30 2.06 -3.17 -3.28
CA LYS A 30 1.89 -2.65 -1.90
C LYS A 30 2.31 -1.17 -1.79
N LEU A 31 3.40 -0.78 -2.45
CA LEU A 31 3.89 0.60 -2.43
C LEU A 31 2.92 1.60 -3.05
N VAL A 32 2.11 1.19 -4.04
CA VAL A 32 1.07 2.09 -4.59
C VAL A 32 0.15 2.59 -3.49
N TYR A 33 -0.24 1.76 -2.52
CA TYR A 33 -1.02 2.20 -1.34
C TYR A 33 -0.13 2.87 -0.29
N ASN A 34 0.93 2.18 0.14
CA ASN A 34 1.70 2.58 1.32
C ASN A 34 2.48 3.88 1.14
N ALA A 35 3.07 4.12 -0.03
CA ALA A 35 3.84 5.33 -0.29
C ALA A 35 2.95 6.55 -0.58
N THR A 36 1.66 6.35 -0.86
CA THR A 36 0.76 7.41 -1.31
C THR A 36 -0.42 7.60 -0.37
N PHE A 37 -1.40 6.71 -0.38
CA PHE A 37 -2.66 6.87 0.34
C PHE A 37 -2.43 6.87 1.86
N ASN A 38 -1.68 5.88 2.35
CA ASN A 38 -1.29 5.78 3.77
C ASN A 38 -0.48 7.01 4.20
N THR A 39 0.52 7.42 3.41
CA THR A 39 1.35 8.60 3.70
C THR A 39 0.54 9.89 3.71
N THR A 40 -0.37 10.05 2.75
CA THR A 40 -1.18 11.26 2.62
C THR A 40 -2.14 11.37 3.79
N CYS A 41 -2.83 10.29 4.16
CA CYS A 41 -3.65 10.22 5.37
C CYS A 41 -2.87 10.65 6.62
N ALA A 42 -1.65 10.11 6.80
CA ALA A 42 -0.79 10.45 7.93
C ALA A 42 -0.36 11.93 7.92
N LEU A 43 -0.05 12.48 6.74
CA LEU A 43 0.39 13.86 6.58
C LEU A 43 -0.71 14.88 6.89
N VAL A 44 -1.94 14.64 6.41
CA VAL A 44 -3.06 15.57 6.60
C VAL A 44 -3.90 15.27 7.86
N GLY A 45 -3.68 14.13 8.50
CA GLY A 45 -4.43 13.71 9.68
C GLY A 45 -5.88 13.29 9.38
N LEU A 46 -6.14 12.75 8.18
CA LEU A 46 -7.48 12.34 7.73
C LEU A 46 -7.49 10.85 7.37
N ASP A 47 -8.58 10.16 7.74
CA ASP A 47 -8.88 8.81 7.25
C ASP A 47 -9.20 8.81 5.73
N THR A 48 -9.26 7.62 5.13
CA THR A 48 -9.44 7.43 3.68
C THR A 48 -10.69 8.12 3.13
N GLY A 49 -11.83 8.02 3.83
CA GLY A 49 -13.09 8.62 3.43
C GLY A 49 -13.09 10.15 3.53
N ARG A 50 -12.53 10.72 4.61
CA ARG A 50 -12.38 12.19 4.74
C ARG A 50 -11.41 12.75 3.72
N LEU A 51 -10.38 11.99 3.35
CA LEU A 51 -9.40 12.38 2.35
C LEU A 51 -10.06 12.52 0.95
N GLU A 52 -10.96 11.61 0.61
CA GLU A 52 -11.78 11.71 -0.61
C GLU A 52 -12.70 12.93 -0.57
N LEU A 53 -13.47 13.11 0.51
CA LEU A 53 -14.39 14.25 0.66
C LEU A 53 -13.69 15.62 0.61
N ALA A 54 -12.43 15.67 1.03
CA ALA A 54 -11.60 16.88 0.97
C ALA A 54 -11.05 17.18 -0.44
N GLY A 55 -11.23 16.28 -1.41
CA GLY A 55 -10.64 16.39 -2.76
C GLY A 55 -9.13 16.11 -2.81
N THR A 56 -8.53 15.70 -1.69
CA THR A 56 -7.10 15.38 -1.59
C THR A 56 -6.74 14.11 -2.36
N LEU A 57 -7.71 13.20 -2.53
CA LEU A 57 -7.53 11.95 -3.27
C LEU A 57 -7.10 12.25 -4.72
N ASP A 58 -7.88 13.08 -5.42
CA ASP A 58 -7.63 13.43 -6.82
C ASP A 58 -6.44 14.37 -7.00
N THR A 59 -6.24 15.28 -6.05
CA THR A 59 -5.25 16.37 -6.19
C THR A 59 -3.85 15.98 -5.74
N VAL A 60 -3.70 15.01 -4.84
CA VAL A 60 -2.40 14.62 -4.27
C VAL A 60 -2.17 13.11 -4.41
N THR A 61 -3.12 12.31 -3.95
CA THR A 61 -2.91 10.87 -3.76
C THR A 61 -2.80 10.11 -5.09
N ILE A 62 -3.76 10.30 -6.01
CA ILE A 62 -3.73 9.67 -7.34
C ILE A 62 -2.51 10.13 -8.18
N PRO A 63 -2.14 11.42 -8.21
CA PRO A 63 -0.89 11.86 -8.83
C PRO A 63 0.34 11.12 -8.27
N ALA A 64 0.46 11.00 -6.95
CA ALA A 64 1.56 10.25 -6.33
C ALA A 64 1.53 8.76 -6.71
N MET A 65 0.36 8.12 -6.80
CA MET A 65 0.24 6.74 -7.28
C MET A 65 0.78 6.58 -8.71
N ARG A 66 0.51 7.55 -9.59
CA ARG A 66 1.05 7.54 -10.96
C ARG A 66 2.56 7.65 -10.98
N GLU A 67 3.17 8.36 -10.02
CA GLU A 67 4.63 8.40 -9.88
C GLU A 67 5.19 7.04 -9.46
N VAL A 68 4.58 6.37 -8.49
CA VAL A 68 4.96 5.01 -8.10
C VAL A 68 4.86 4.04 -9.28
N LEU A 69 3.81 4.12 -10.09
CA LEU A 69 3.68 3.29 -11.30
C LEU A 69 4.79 3.57 -12.33
N LYS A 70 5.18 4.83 -12.51
CA LYS A 70 6.30 5.19 -13.40
C LYS A 70 7.63 4.65 -12.88
N ILE A 71 7.87 4.73 -11.58
CA ILE A 71 9.07 4.18 -10.92
C ILE A 71 9.10 2.65 -11.09
N ALA A 72 7.99 1.97 -10.81
CA ALA A 72 7.87 0.53 -11.00
C ALA A 72 8.23 0.13 -12.44
N LYS A 73 7.67 0.84 -13.43
CA LYS A 73 7.93 0.60 -14.84
C LYS A 73 9.41 0.83 -15.20
N ALA A 74 10.01 1.91 -14.71
CA ALA A 74 11.43 2.20 -14.91
C ALA A 74 12.34 1.13 -14.29
N ASP A 75 11.88 0.50 -13.21
CA ASP A 75 12.54 -0.61 -12.52
C ASP A 75 12.14 -2.01 -13.06
N GLY A 76 11.51 -2.05 -14.24
CA GLY A 76 11.18 -3.29 -14.96
C GLY A 76 9.96 -4.05 -14.43
N VAL A 77 9.12 -3.42 -13.62
CA VAL A 77 7.87 -4.00 -13.07
C VAL A 77 6.68 -3.29 -13.70
N GLU A 78 5.91 -4.01 -14.51
CA GLU A 78 4.67 -3.49 -15.07
C GLU A 78 3.48 -3.94 -14.21
N LEU A 79 2.89 -2.98 -13.50
CA LEU A 79 1.68 -3.21 -12.71
C LEU A 79 0.42 -3.14 -13.59
N PRO A 80 -0.68 -3.82 -13.21
CA PRO A 80 -1.95 -3.76 -13.93
C PRO A 80 -2.45 -2.34 -14.16
N ALA A 81 -3.11 -2.10 -15.30
CA ALA A 81 -3.62 -0.78 -15.66
C ALA A 81 -4.67 -0.24 -14.67
N ASP A 82 -5.39 -1.13 -13.99
CA ASP A 82 -6.40 -0.83 -12.98
C ASP A 82 -5.82 -0.64 -11.57
N SER A 83 -4.50 -0.73 -11.37
CA SER A 83 -3.87 -0.70 -10.04
C SER A 83 -4.29 0.50 -9.19
N ILE A 84 -4.42 1.69 -9.78
CA ILE A 84 -4.88 2.88 -9.06
C ILE A 84 -6.32 2.69 -8.58
N ASN A 85 -7.20 2.26 -9.48
CA ASN A 85 -8.60 2.03 -9.17
C ASN A 85 -8.76 0.95 -8.08
N SER A 86 -8.03 -0.15 -8.19
CA SER A 86 -8.05 -1.22 -7.17
C SER A 86 -7.58 -0.73 -5.80
N VAL A 87 -6.63 0.21 -5.75
CA VAL A 87 -6.07 0.74 -4.51
C VAL A 87 -6.98 1.80 -3.89
N VAL A 88 -7.57 2.68 -4.71
CA VAL A 88 -8.54 3.67 -4.25
C VAL A 88 -9.76 2.98 -3.62
N HIS A 89 -10.25 1.92 -4.26
CA HIS A 89 -11.45 1.20 -3.84
C HIS A 89 -11.18 0.01 -2.92
N SER A 90 -9.97 -0.16 -2.38
CA SER A 90 -9.66 -1.30 -1.51
C SER A 90 -10.41 -1.25 -0.18
N ASP A 91 -10.71 -0.03 0.28
CA ASP A 91 -11.29 0.26 1.59
C ASP A 91 -12.62 1.03 1.44
N ASP A 92 -13.26 0.94 0.27
CA ASP A 92 -14.57 1.56 0.03
C ASP A 92 -15.56 1.16 1.13
N SER A 93 -16.39 2.10 1.56
CA SER A 93 -17.37 1.99 2.65
C SER A 93 -16.84 2.05 4.09
N ASP A 94 -15.52 2.04 4.29
CA ASP A 94 -14.92 2.20 5.62
C ASP A 94 -14.22 3.56 5.76
N TRP A 95 -14.48 4.27 6.87
CA TRP A 95 -13.68 5.42 7.31
C TRP A 95 -12.36 4.92 7.91
N PHE A 96 -11.59 4.23 7.09
CA PHE A 96 -10.43 3.46 7.50
C PHE A 96 -9.25 4.38 7.80
N LYS A 97 -8.60 4.15 8.94
CA LYS A 97 -7.34 4.82 9.29
C LYS A 97 -6.17 3.93 8.89
N PRO A 98 -5.36 4.32 7.89
CA PRO A 98 -4.16 3.58 7.53
C PRO A 98 -3.15 3.54 8.67
N SER A 99 -2.25 2.55 8.64
CA SER A 99 -1.32 2.28 9.73
C SER A 99 -0.46 3.47 10.14
N MET A 100 0.06 4.26 9.18
CA MET A 100 0.92 5.40 9.51
C MET A 100 0.14 6.54 10.17
N LEU A 101 -1.13 6.74 9.81
CA LEU A 101 -1.98 7.69 10.53
C LEU A 101 -2.14 7.27 11.99
N ILE A 102 -2.37 5.98 12.24
CA ILE A 102 -2.45 5.44 13.60
C ILE A 102 -1.12 5.63 14.36
N ASP A 103 0.03 5.44 13.70
CA ASP A 103 1.34 5.65 14.31
C ASP A 103 1.59 7.13 14.65
N VAL A 104 1.25 8.04 13.73
CA VAL A 104 1.32 9.50 13.99
C VAL A 104 0.44 9.88 15.19
N GLU A 105 -0.80 9.39 15.25
CA GLU A 105 -1.71 9.66 16.38
C GLU A 105 -1.18 9.14 17.72
N LYS A 106 -0.42 8.05 17.71
CA LYS A 106 0.21 7.47 18.91
C LYS A 106 1.57 8.10 19.26
N GLY A 107 2.14 8.91 18.38
CA GLY A 107 3.50 9.44 18.52
C GLY A 107 4.59 8.39 18.27
N ASN A 108 4.27 7.33 17.51
CA ASN A 108 5.23 6.31 17.11
C ASN A 108 6.08 6.79 15.92
N PRO A 109 7.28 6.24 15.72
CA PRO A 109 8.02 6.39 14.46
C PRO A 109 7.22 5.82 13.28
N ILE A 110 7.26 6.51 12.13
CA ILE A 110 6.65 6.04 10.88
C ILE A 110 7.68 5.33 9.99
N GLU A 111 7.21 4.46 9.10
CA GLU A 111 8.05 3.64 8.19
C GLU A 111 8.59 4.42 6.97
N LEU A 112 9.05 5.66 7.14
CA LEU A 112 9.37 6.55 6.02
C LEU A 112 10.45 5.97 5.07
N GLU A 113 11.52 5.40 5.62
CA GLU A 113 12.63 4.83 4.84
C GLU A 113 12.25 3.54 4.09
N ALA A 114 11.25 2.80 4.58
CA ALA A 114 10.87 1.52 3.97
C ALA A 114 9.93 1.69 2.77
N ILE A 115 9.22 2.83 2.72
CA ILE A 115 8.20 3.15 1.72
C ILE A 115 8.63 4.22 0.70
N SER A 116 9.80 4.84 0.90
CA SER A 116 10.39 5.83 -0.02
C SER A 116 11.30 5.21 -1.08
#